data_AF-A0A9E5RT69-F1
#
_entry.id   AF-A0A9E5RT69-F1
#
_cell.length_a   1.000
_cell.length_b   1.000
_cell.length_c   1.000
_cell.angle_alpha   90.00
_cell.angle_beta   90.00
_cell.angle_gamma   90.00
#
_symmetry.space_group_name_H-M   'P 1'
#
loop_
_entity.id
_entity.type
_entity.pdbx_description
1 polymer ?
#
loop_
_entity_poly.entity_id
_entity_poly.type
_entity_poly.pdbx_seq_one_letter_code
_entity_poly.pdbx_strand_id
1 'polypeptide(L)'
;MKEFLSQLNGERPQEEWKMTLVRLAPNAPEQNPVEDVWLQAKQFIRKYARMCTKFKSVKLLFGLVTHLQTFAFPKAFMYGYCSCPI
;
A
#
# COMPACT_ATOMS: atom_id res chain seq x y z
N MET A 1 -18.11 2.71 6.43
CA MET A 1 -16.98 3.58 6.01
C MET A 1 -17.29 5.06 6.20
N LYS A 2 -18.37 5.61 5.61
CA LYS A 2 -18.77 7.01 5.84
C LYS A 2 -18.98 7.34 7.32
N GLU A 3 -19.70 6.46 8.04
CA GLU A 3 -19.92 6.60 9.49
C GLU A 3 -18.59 6.61 10.28
N PHE A 4 -17.68 5.68 9.98
CA PHE A 4 -16.36 5.64 10.61
C PHE A 4 -15.56 6.92 10.37
N LEU A 5 -15.56 7.43 9.12
CA LEU A 5 -14.91 8.72 8.81
C LEU A 5 -15.57 9.88 9.55
N SER A 6 -16.90 9.89 9.65
CA SER A 6 -17.64 10.90 10.38
C SER A 6 -17.30 10.88 11.87
N GLN A 7 -17.15 9.69 12.47
CA GLN A 7 -16.73 9.54 13.87
C GLN A 7 -15.27 9.94 14.07
N LEU A 8 -14.38 9.57 13.13
CA LEU A 8 -12.94 9.79 13.24
C LEU A 8 -12.55 11.27 13.04
N ASN A 9 -13.15 11.90 12.03
CA ASN A 9 -12.88 13.31 11.68
C ASN A 9 -13.78 14.26 12.47
N GLY A 10 -14.98 13.83 12.89
CA GLY A 10 -15.92 14.66 13.64
C GLY A 10 -16.34 15.90 12.84
N GLU A 11 -16.42 17.04 13.52
CA GLU A 11 -16.76 18.34 12.93
C GLU A 11 -15.52 19.14 12.47
N ARG A 12 -14.35 18.49 12.39
CA ARG A 12 -13.11 19.17 12.02
C ARG A 12 -13.18 19.69 10.59
N PRO A 13 -12.59 20.87 10.33
CA PRO A 13 -12.39 21.34 8.96
C PRO A 13 -11.50 20.34 8.19
N GLN A 14 -11.62 20.31 6.87
CA GLN A 14 -11.01 19.30 6.02
C GLN A 14 -9.48 19.25 6.16
N GLU A 15 -8.87 20.40 6.42
CA GLU A 15 -7.43 20.59 6.64
C GLU A 15 -6.93 19.88 7.90
N GLU A 16 -7.82 19.59 8.85
CA GLU A 16 -7.51 18.93 10.13
C GLU A 16 -8.02 17.48 10.21
N TRP A 17 -8.48 16.92 9.09
CA TRP A 17 -8.94 15.54 9.05
C TRP A 17 -7.81 14.57 9.36
N LYS A 18 -8.10 13.60 10.24
CA LYS A 18 -7.15 12.55 10.63
C LYS A 18 -6.96 11.52 9.53
N MET A 19 -8.00 11.31 8.72
CA MET A 19 -7.97 10.35 7.61
C MET A 19 -8.84 10.84 6.46
N THR A 20 -8.28 10.74 5.25
CA THR A 20 -8.95 11.03 3.99
C THR A 20 -9.03 9.75 3.15
N LEU A 21 -10.06 9.64 2.31
CA LEU A 21 -10.09 8.63 1.25
C LEU A 21 -9.77 9.28 -0.08
N VAL A 22 -8.73 8.77 -0.75
CA VAL A 22 -8.38 9.19 -2.10
C VAL A 22 -9.14 8.33 -3.09
N ARG A 23 -9.89 8.96 -3.99
CA ARG A 23 -10.58 8.27 -5.07
C ARG A 23 -9.61 8.02 -6.22
N LEU A 24 -9.36 6.76 -6.53
CA LEU A 24 -8.57 6.36 -7.69
C LEU A 24 -9.45 6.19 -8.93
N ALA A 25 -8.89 6.45 -10.10
CA ALA A 25 -9.57 6.20 -11.36
C ALA A 25 -9.76 4.68 -11.57
N PRO A 26 -10.90 4.27 -12.16
CA PRO A 26 -11.11 2.85 -12.49
C PRO A 26 -10.06 2.40 -13.52
N ASN A 27 -9.58 1.16 -13.38
CA ASN A 27 -8.58 0.56 -14.27
C ASN A 27 -7.25 1.33 -14.41
N ALA A 28 -6.90 2.15 -13.41
CA ALA A 28 -5.66 2.93 -13.36
C ALA A 28 -4.71 2.41 -12.25
N PRO A 29 -4.16 1.18 -12.39
CA PRO A 29 -3.27 0.60 -11.38
C PRO A 29 -2.02 1.46 -11.13
N GLU A 30 -1.59 2.25 -12.11
CA GLU A 30 -0.50 3.20 -11.99
C GLU A 30 -0.75 4.27 -10.94
N GLN A 31 -2.01 4.53 -10.55
CA GLN A 31 -2.31 5.45 -9.45
C GLN A 31 -2.08 4.75 -8.09
N ASN A 32 -2.44 3.48 -7.94
CA ASN A 32 -2.39 2.77 -6.66
C ASN A 32 -0.95 2.35 -6.29
N PRO A 33 -0.33 2.90 -5.22
CA PRO A 33 1.04 2.51 -4.82
C PRO A 33 1.13 1.07 -4.29
N VAL A 34 0.02 0.50 -3.81
CA VAL A 34 0.00 -0.90 -3.35
C VAL A 34 0.25 -1.86 -4.52
N GLU A 35 -0.16 -1.50 -5.74
CA GLU A 35 0.09 -2.36 -6.91
C GLU A 35 1.58 -2.51 -7.22
N ASP A 36 2.39 -1.48 -6.96
CA ASP A 36 3.84 -1.53 -7.14
C ASP A 36 4.49 -2.49 -6.13
N VAL A 37 4.07 -2.42 -4.85
CA VAL A 37 4.50 -3.38 -3.79
C VAL A 37 4.16 -4.81 -4.20
N TRP A 38 2.92 -5.01 -4.64
CA TRP A 38 2.45 -6.33 -5.05
C TRP A 38 3.21 -6.83 -6.28
N LEU A 39 3.48 -5.97 -7.26
CA LEU A 39 4.25 -6.34 -8.44
C LEU A 39 5.65 -6.80 -8.06
N GLN A 40 6.34 -6.05 -7.20
CA GLN A 40 7.67 -6.42 -6.68
C GLN A 40 7.65 -7.76 -5.94
N ALA A 41 6.70 -7.95 -5.02
CA ALA A 41 6.57 -9.20 -4.28
C ALA A 41 6.25 -10.39 -5.22
N LYS A 42 5.35 -10.20 -6.19
CA LYS A 42 5.01 -11.22 -7.21
C LYS A 42 6.22 -11.57 -8.07
N GLN A 43 7.02 -10.59 -8.50
CA GLN A 43 8.25 -10.82 -9.27
C GLN A 43 9.25 -11.65 -8.46
N PHE A 44 9.44 -11.33 -7.18
CA PHE A 44 10.30 -12.09 -6.28
C PHE A 44 9.82 -13.55 -6.14
N ILE A 45 8.54 -13.76 -5.87
CA ILE A 45 7.96 -15.11 -5.74
C ILE A 45 8.11 -15.91 -7.05
N ARG A 46 7.92 -15.26 -8.21
CA ARG A 46 8.11 -15.91 -9.52
C ARG A 46 9.54 -16.40 -9.72
N LYS A 47 10.55 -15.62 -9.31
CA LYS A 47 11.96 -16.03 -9.35
C LYS A 47 12.20 -17.32 -8.55
N TYR A 48 11.44 -17.54 -7.49
CA TYR A 48 11.56 -18.67 -6.58
C TYR A 48 10.39 -19.66 -6.67
N ALA A 49 9.64 -19.67 -7.78
CA ALA A 49 8.40 -20.44 -7.92
C ALA A 49 8.57 -21.95 -7.67
N ARG A 50 9.76 -22.50 -7.98
CA ARG A 50 10.08 -23.92 -7.71
C ARG A 50 10.04 -24.28 -6.22
N MET A 51 10.28 -23.32 -5.32
CA MET A 51 10.19 -23.48 -3.86
C MET A 51 8.76 -23.29 -3.32
N CYS A 52 7.85 -22.78 -4.16
CA CYS A 52 6.47 -22.47 -3.82
C CYS A 52 5.52 -23.66 -4.07
N THR A 53 5.87 -24.85 -3.58
CA THR A 53 5.03 -26.06 -3.74
C THR A 53 3.77 -26.05 -2.89
N LYS A 54 3.73 -25.18 -1.86
CA LYS A 54 2.59 -25.00 -0.95
C LYS A 54 2.32 -23.52 -0.78
N PHE A 55 1.06 -23.14 -0.56
CA PHE A 55 0.68 -21.76 -0.32
C PHE A 55 1.36 -21.17 0.93
N LYS A 56 1.69 -22.00 1.93
CA LYS A 56 2.49 -21.58 3.10
C LYS A 56 3.86 -21.01 2.69
N SER A 57 4.54 -21.62 1.72
CA SER A 57 5.83 -21.11 1.20
C SER A 57 5.65 -19.77 0.49
N VAL A 58 4.56 -19.59 -0.26
CA VAL A 58 4.22 -18.32 -0.91
C VAL A 58 4.02 -17.22 0.12
N LYS A 59 3.24 -17.47 1.19
CA LYS A 59 3.03 -16.50 2.28
C LYS A 59 4.34 -16.12 2.97
N LEU A 60 5.21 -17.10 3.23
CA LEU A 60 6.50 -16.87 3.87
C LEU A 60 7.39 -15.96 3.01
N LEU A 61 7.53 -16.28 1.71
CA LEU A 61 8.35 -15.47 0.79
C LEU A 61 7.75 -14.08 0.55
N PHE A 62 6.43 -13.98 0.46
CA PHE A 62 5.74 -12.69 0.39
C PHE A 62 6.05 -11.85 1.62
N GLY A 63 5.87 -12.41 2.82
CA GLY A 63 6.20 -11.76 4.08
C GLY A 63 7.66 -11.31 4.11
N LEU A 64 8.60 -12.19 3.76
CA LEU A 64 10.04 -11.89 3.75
C LEU A 64 10.39 -10.67 2.87
N VAL A 65 9.81 -10.58 1.67
CA VAL A 65 10.13 -9.50 0.73
C VAL A 65 9.39 -8.20 1.05
N THR A 66 8.25 -8.26 1.74
CA THR A 66 7.48 -7.04 2.07
C THR A 66 7.68 -6.52 3.49
N HIS A 67 8.14 -7.36 4.42
CA HIS A 67 8.19 -7.02 5.84
C HIS A 67 9.31 -6.00 6.14
N LEU A 68 8.95 -4.93 6.85
CA LEU A 68 9.83 -3.81 7.22
C LEU A 68 10.56 -3.15 6.04
N GLN A 69 10.03 -3.27 4.83
CA GLN A 69 10.55 -2.52 3.69
C GLN A 69 9.90 -1.15 3.61
N THR A 70 10.73 -0.12 3.45
CA THR A 70 10.30 1.20 3.01
C THR A 70 10.20 1.19 1.50
N PHE A 71 9.00 1.42 0.98
CA PHE A 71 8.78 1.53 -0.46
C PHE A 71 8.71 3.00 -0.85
N ALA A 72 9.68 3.44 -1.64
CA ALA A 72 9.67 4.76 -2.25
C ALA A 72 8.99 4.66 -3.62
N PHE A 73 7.88 5.36 -3.79
CA PHE A 73 7.21 5.47 -5.08
C PHE A 73 7.34 6.90 -5.59
N PRO A 74 7.66 7.12 -6.88
CA PRO A 74 7.65 8.46 -7.46
C PRO A 74 6.33 9.18 -7.25
N LYS A 75 5.22 8.44 -7.14
CA LYS A 75 3.85 8.94 -6.94
C LYS A 75 3.42 9.10 -5.49
N ALA A 76 4.29 8.85 -4.51
CA ALA A 76 3.94 8.94 -3.09
C ALA A 76 3.47 10.36 -2.70
N PHE A 77 4.01 11.40 -3.34
CA PHE A 77 3.59 12.80 -3.12
C PHE A 77 2.10 13.04 -3.39
N MET A 78 1.44 12.20 -4.21
CA MET A 78 0.00 12.32 -4.50
C MET A 78 -0.87 11.98 -3.28
N TYR A 79 -0.32 11.32 -2.26
CA TYR A 79 -1.04 10.84 -1.08
C TYR A 79 -0.67 11.61 0.20
N GLY A 80 0.14 12.66 0.08
CA GLY A 80 0.67 13.44 1.20
C GLY A 80 2.16 13.19 1.45
N TYR A 81 2.79 14.09 2.21
CA TYR A 81 4.18 13.98 2.59
C TYR A 81 4.28 13.19 3.90
N CYS A 82 5.04 12.08 3.88
CA CYS A 82 5.53 11.50 5.13
C CYS A 82 6.68 12.40 5.62
N SER A 83 6.49 13.06 6.75
CA SER A 83 7.52 13.86 7.43
C SER A 83 8.53 13.03 8.23
N CYS A 84 8.56 11.70 8.04
CA CYS A 84 9.59 10.85 8.64
C CYS A 84 10.93 11.07 7.92
N PRO A 85 12.03 11.35 8.64
CA PRO A 85 13.35 11.41 8.04
C PRO A 85 13.73 10.01 7.52
N ILE A 86 14.26 9.98 6.29
CA ILE A 86 14.88 8.81 5.65
C ILE A 86 16.28 8.62 6.24
#